data_AF-A0A178BDS7-F1
#
_entry.id   AF-A0A178BDS7-F1
#
_cell.length_a   1.000
_cell.length_b   1.000
_cell.length_c   1.000
_cell.angle_alpha   90.00
_cell.angle_beta   90.00
_cell.angle_gamma   90.00
#
_symmetry.space_group_name_H-M   'P 1'
#
loop_
_entity.id
_entity.type
_entity.pdbx_description
1 polymer ?
#
loop_
_entity_poly.entity_id
_entity_poly.type
_entity_poly.pdbx_seq_one_letter_code
_entity_poly.pdbx_strand_id
1 'polypeptide(L)' 'MATFNRIARNVLQKSPNDVVLLSAVRSPINRSFKGGYKDAHPEDILMPVRAFRSHIGLMLTKS' A
#
# COMPACT_ATOMS: atom_id res chain seq x y z
N MET A 1 -5.92 -10.86 -33.80
CA MET A 1 -4.75 -10.42 -33.01
C MET A 1 -4.63 -8.90 -32.77
N ALA A 2 -5.02 -8.02 -33.71
CA ALA A 2 -4.71 -6.58 -33.61
C ALA A 2 -5.42 -5.81 -32.46
N THR A 3 -6.65 -6.20 -32.11
CA THR A 3 -7.47 -5.49 -31.11
C THR A 3 -6.94 -5.66 -29.69
N PHE A 4 -6.53 -6.87 -29.32
CA PHE A 4 -5.92 -7.17 -28.02
C PHE A 4 -4.65 -6.34 -27.78
N ASN A 5 -3.84 -6.21 -28.83
CA ASN A 5 -2.57 -5.48 -28.76
C ASN A 5 -2.78 -3.96 -28.61
N ARG A 6 -3.92 -3.42 -29.09
CA ARG A 6 -4.33 -2.02 -28.89
C ARG A 6 -4.86 -1.79 -27.47
N ILE A 7 -5.68 -2.71 -26.97
CA ILE A 7 -6.22 -2.64 -25.60
C ILE A 7 -5.08 -2.75 -24.57
N ALA A 8 -4.15 -3.67 -24.77
CA ALA A 8 -2.98 -3.81 -23.91
C ALA A 8 -2.15 -2.51 -23.87
N ARG A 9 -1.90 -1.87 -25.02
CA ARG A 9 -1.18 -0.60 -25.07
C ARG A 9 -1.88 0.52 -24.31
N ASN A 10 -3.21 0.62 -24.40
CA ASN A 10 -3.97 1.64 -23.69
C ASN A 10 -3.93 1.45 -22.16
N VAL A 11 -3.88 0.21 -21.67
CA VAL A 11 -3.76 -0.06 -20.22
C VAL A 11 -2.38 0.33 -19.66
N LEU A 12 -1.34 0.26 -20.49
CA LEU A 12 0.01 0.67 -20.10
C LEU A 12 0.28 2.18 -20.32
N GLN A 13 -0.63 2.92 -20.98
CA GLN A 13 -0.48 4.36 -21.13
C GLN A 13 -0.66 5.04 -19.77
N LYS A 14 0.39 5.73 -19.31
CA LYS A 14 0.35 6.54 -18.09
C LYS A 14 -0.30 7.89 -18.39
N SER A 15 -1.34 8.23 -17.65
CA SER A 15 -2.04 9.52 -17.70
C SER A 15 -1.76 10.31 -16.41
N PRO A 16 -1.68 11.65 -16.46
CA PRO A 16 -1.57 12.48 -15.26
C PRO A 16 -2.74 12.32 -14.27
N ASN A 17 -3.88 11.82 -14.75
CA ASN A 17 -5.08 11.59 -13.93
C ASN A 17 -5.14 10.17 -13.33
N ASP A 18 -4.09 9.36 -13.50
CA ASP A 18 -4.06 8.01 -12.96
C ASP A 18 -3.94 8.03 -11.43
N VAL A 19 -4.74 7.20 -10.76
CA VAL A 19 -4.61 6.98 -9.32
C VAL A 19 -3.37 6.12 -9.09
N VAL A 20 -2.31 6.74 -8.60
CA VAL A 20 -1.03 6.07 -8.32
C VAL A 20 -0.92 5.66 -6.86
N LEU A 21 -0.28 4.51 -6.62
CA LEU A 21 0.04 4.05 -5.28
C LEU A 21 1.32 4.75 -4.80
N LEU A 22 1.18 5.70 -3.86
CA LEU A 22 2.32 6.44 -3.31
C LEU A 22 3.16 5.60 -2.35
N SER A 23 2.51 4.77 -1.52
CA SER A 23 3.19 3.72 -0.74
C SER A 23 2.22 2.66 -0.24
N ALA A 24 2.78 1.49 0.05
CA ALA A 24 2.08 0.35 0.63
C ALA A 24 2.86 -0.17 1.84
N VAL A 25 2.25 -0.14 3.02
CA VAL A 25 2.83 -0.68 4.26
C VAL A 25 1.88 -1.71 4.83
N ARG A 26 2.43 -2.74 5.48
CA ARG A 26 1.71 -3.87 6.06
C ARG A 26 2.06 -4.02 7.53
N SER A 27 1.12 -4.56 8.30
CA SER A 27 1.44 -5.09 9.63
C SER A 27 2.27 -6.39 9.49
N PRO A 28 3.14 -6.69 10.47
CA PRO A 28 3.71 -8.02 10.64
C PRO A 28 2.64 -9.11 10.64
N ILE A 29 2.94 -10.27 10.04
CA ILE A 29 2.04 -11.42 10.08
C ILE A 29 2.47 -12.32 11.24
N ASN A 30 1.56 -12.53 12.19
CA ASN A 30 1.79 -13.33 13.38
C ASN A 30 0.89 -14.56 13.39
N ARG A 31 1.33 -15.65 14.05
CA ARG A 31 0.49 -16.83 14.29
C ARG A 31 -0.63 -16.48 15.26
N SER A 32 -1.85 -16.97 14.98
CA SER A 32 -2.98 -16.80 15.90
C SER A 32 -2.70 -17.48 17.25
N PHE A 33 -3.12 -16.84 18.36
CA PHE A 33 -2.98 -17.28 19.76
C PHE A 33 -1.55 -17.46 20.32
N LYS A 34 -0.54 -17.70 19.49
CA LYS A 34 0.86 -17.92 19.89
C LYS A 34 1.83 -16.84 19.39
N GLY A 35 1.35 -15.87 18.63
CA GLY A 35 2.16 -14.78 18.05
C GLY A 35 2.10 -13.50 18.87
N GLY A 36 2.88 -12.49 18.45
CA GLY A 36 2.96 -11.19 19.14
C GLY A 36 1.67 -10.37 19.15
N TYR A 37 0.67 -10.73 18.34
CA TYR A 37 -0.67 -10.11 18.31
C TYR A 37 -1.75 -10.97 18.96
N LYS A 38 -1.39 -11.92 19.82
CA LYS A 38 -2.37 -12.81 20.47
C LYS A 38 -3.33 -12.08 21.42
N ASP A 39 -2.87 -11.01 22.06
CA ASP A 39 -3.65 -10.18 22.99
C ASP A 39 -3.93 -8.78 22.43
N ALA A 40 -3.52 -8.52 21.18
CA ALA A 40 -3.68 -7.21 20.55
C ALA A 40 -5.08 -7.09 19.94
N HIS A 41 -5.74 -5.95 20.18
CA HIS A 41 -6.99 -5.66 19.51
C HIS A 41 -6.74 -5.23 18.06
N PRO A 42 -7.70 -5.43 17.14
CA PRO A 42 -7.51 -5.07 15.74
C PRO A 42 -7.19 -3.58 15.53
N GLU A 43 -7.68 -2.68 16.40
CA GLU A 43 -7.34 -1.26 16.42
C GLU A 43 -5.84 -1.01 16.68
N ASP A 44 -5.22 -1.78 17.56
CA ASP A 44 -3.79 -1.66 17.88
C ASP A 44 -2.91 -2.13 16.72
N ILE A 45 -3.40 -3.08 15.92
CA ILE A 45 -2.74 -3.54 14.70
C ILE A 45 -2.90 -2.52 13.56
N LEU A 46 -4.04 -1.80 13.54
CA LEU A 46 -4.35 -0.78 12.53
C LEU A 46 -3.69 0.58 12.81
N MET A 47 -3.41 0.94 14.06
CA MET A 47 -2.77 2.20 14.43
C MET A 47 -1.40 2.42 13.74
N PRO A 48 -0.47 1.44 13.74
CA PRO A 48 0.81 1.56 13.04
C PRO A 48 0.66 1.73 11.52
N VAL A 49 -0.33 1.07 10.92
CA VAL A 49 -0.61 1.18 9.48
C VAL A 49 -1.22 2.55 9.16
N ARG A 50 -2.03 3.12 10.05
CA ARG A 50 -2.57 4.49 9.92
C ARG A 50 -1.52 5.58 10.15
N ALA A 51 -0.48 5.30 10.95
CA ALA A 51 0.64 6.22 11.18
C ALA A 51 1.48 6.47 9.92
N PHE A 52 1.26 5.70 8.84
CA PHE A 52 1.87 5.87 7.53
C PHE A 52 1.86 7.32 6.98
N ARG A 53 0.88 8.15 7.38
CA ARG A 53 0.83 9.57 7.02
C ARG A 53 2.13 10.34 7.36
N SER A 54 2.85 9.97 8.43
CA SER A 54 4.14 10.59 8.79
C SER A 54 5.28 10.14 7.87
N HIS A 55 5.21 8.93 7.33
CA HIS A 55 6.23 8.37 6.44
C HIS A 55 6.26 9.07 5.07
N ILE A 56 5.08 9.45 4.53
CA ILE A 56 4.99 10.24 3.29
C ILE A 56 5.65 11.61 3.47
N GLY A 57 5.39 12.30 4.58
CA GLY A 57 5.99 13.60 4.87
C GLY A 57 7.51 13.56 4.97
N LEU A 58 8.06 12.47 5.55
CA LEU A 58 9.51 12.29 5.65
C LEU A 58 10.16 11.95 4.29
N MET A 59 9.42 11.28 3.40
CA MET A 59 9.89 10.93 2.07
C MET A 59 9.92 12.13 1.12
N LEU A 60 8.99 13.08 1.29
CA LEU A 60 8.94 14.33 0.51
C LEU A 60 9.92 15.40 1.00
N THR A 61 10.27 15.44 2.29
CA THR A 61 11.23 16.42 2.83
C THR A 61 12.70 16.03 2.64
N LYS A 62 12.98 14.80 2.19
CA LYS A 62 14.34 14.28 1.97
C LYS A 62 14.78 14.36 0.50
N SER A 63 13.98 14.99 -0.37
CA SER A 63 14.30 15.21 -1.79
C SER A 63 14.75 16.64 -2.07
#